data_AF-A0AAV1JVB8-F1
#
_entry.id   AF-A0AAV1JVB8-F1
#
_cell.length_a   1.000
_cell.length_b   1.000
_cell.length_c   1.000
_cell.angle_alpha   90.00
_cell.angle_beta   90.00
_cell.angle_gamma   90.00
#
_symmetry.space_group_name_H-M   'P 1'
#
loop_
_entity.id
_entity.type
_entity.pdbx_description
1 polymer ?
#
loop_
_entity_poly.entity_id
_entity_poly.type
_entity_poly.pdbx_seq_one_letter_code
_entity_poly.pdbx_strand_id
1 'polypeptide(L)'
;MSSPHPCNNTVTSKKYEMSLYDNAKCACEGNPTVDNCRPDGITEGPECYGRGTCACGRCFCDPNPDPENPSKVIIGEHCEFDNFSCDGPKCNEGPYSINELHLYTESNSDDFPETEPVEV
;
A
#
# COMPACT_ATOMS: atom_id res chain seq x y z
N MET A 1 -0.47 54.13 4.44
CA MET A 1 -1.12 53.42 5.57
C MET A 1 -0.91 51.93 5.33
N SER A 2 0.13 51.34 5.91
CA SER A 2 0.40 49.90 5.80
C SER A 2 -0.34 49.16 6.91
N SER A 3 -1.25 48.27 6.52
CA SER A 3 -1.94 47.37 7.45
C SER A 3 -1.02 46.17 7.75
N PRO A 4 -0.65 45.90 9.01
CA PRO A 4 0.10 44.70 9.34
C PRO A 4 -0.85 43.50 9.31
N HIS A 5 -0.69 42.60 8.33
CA HIS A 5 -1.24 41.26 8.43
C HIS A 5 -0.48 40.53 9.55
N PRO A 6 -1.13 40.09 10.64
CA PRO A 6 -0.50 39.13 11.52
C PRO A 6 -0.57 37.78 10.82
N CYS A 7 0.54 37.34 10.24
CA CYS A 7 0.73 35.92 10.00
C CYS A 7 0.60 35.24 11.37
N ASN A 8 -0.51 34.54 11.58
CA ASN A 8 -0.77 33.85 12.82
C ASN A 8 0.19 32.64 12.89
N ASN A 9 1.33 32.83 13.53
CA ASN A 9 2.38 31.82 13.68
C ASN A 9 2.04 30.77 14.75
N THR A 10 0.76 30.58 15.07
CA THR A 10 0.37 29.52 16.00
C THR A 10 0.31 28.19 15.28
N VAL A 11 1.18 27.27 15.69
CA VAL A 11 1.06 25.85 15.35
C VAL A 11 0.05 25.26 16.32
N THR A 12 -1.14 24.93 15.82
CA THR A 12 -2.14 24.19 16.59
C THR A 12 -1.60 22.81 16.90
N SER A 13 -1.30 22.55 18.17
CA SER A 13 -0.91 21.21 18.64
C SER A 13 -2.07 20.60 19.42
N LYS A 14 -2.56 19.44 18.97
CA LYS A 14 -3.44 18.60 19.78
C LYS A 14 -2.57 17.80 20.75
N LYS A 15 -2.84 17.90 22.05
CA LYS A 15 -2.27 17.00 23.05
C LYS A 15 -3.16 15.78 23.14
N TYR A 16 -2.68 14.65 22.65
CA TYR A 16 -3.40 13.37 22.61
C TYR A 16 -3.30 12.57 23.93
N GLU A 17 -2.84 13.18 25.04
CA GLU A 17 -2.57 12.50 26.32
C GLU A 17 -1.65 11.26 26.23
N MET A 18 -0.79 11.25 25.21
CA MET A 18 0.19 10.20 24.97
C MET A 18 1.51 10.48 25.72
N SER A 19 2.27 9.43 26.05
CA SER A 19 3.62 9.60 26.57
C SER A 19 4.51 10.33 25.54
N LEU A 20 5.62 10.94 25.98
CA LEU A 20 6.58 11.56 25.06
C LEU A 20 7.11 10.55 24.02
N TYR A 21 7.24 9.28 24.42
CA TYR A 21 7.67 8.19 23.55
C TYR A 21 6.60 7.86 22.50
N ASP A 22 5.35 7.69 22.91
CA ASP A 22 4.26 7.37 21.98
C ASP A 22 3.92 8.55 21.06
N ASN A 23 4.06 9.78 21.55
CA ASN A 23 3.93 10.98 20.73
C ASN A 23 5.06 11.08 19.69
N ALA A 24 6.32 10.82 20.08
CA ALA A 24 7.42 10.78 19.13
C ALA A 24 7.23 9.68 18.07
N LYS A 25 6.74 8.50 18.49
CA LYS A 25 6.35 7.43 17.58
C LYS A 25 5.26 7.89 16.61
N CYS A 26 4.16 8.48 17.09
CA CYS A 26 3.08 8.98 16.24
C CYS A 26 3.45 10.21 15.38
N ALA A 27 4.39 11.04 15.82
CA ALA A 27 4.86 12.21 15.09
C ALA A 27 5.87 11.83 13.99
N CYS A 28 6.66 10.78 14.20
CA CYS A 28 7.57 10.21 13.21
C CYS A 28 6.88 9.20 12.28
N GLU A 29 5.81 8.53 12.72
CA GLU A 29 5.10 7.47 11.99
C GLU A 29 3.68 7.88 11.52
N GLY A 30 3.25 9.11 11.79
CA GLY A 30 2.09 9.74 11.16
C GLY A 30 0.71 9.42 11.76
N ASN A 31 0.39 9.96 12.93
CA ASN A 31 -0.96 10.10 13.55
C ASN A 31 -1.80 8.83 13.86
N PRO A 32 -2.27 8.62 15.11
CA PRO A 32 -3.33 7.66 15.41
C PRO A 32 -4.68 8.26 14.98
N THR A 33 -4.92 8.38 13.67
CA THR A 33 -6.13 8.98 13.12
C THR A 33 -6.79 8.04 12.15
N VAL A 34 -7.73 7.23 12.65
CA VAL A 34 -8.60 6.33 11.88
C VAL A 34 -7.78 5.27 11.13
N ASP A 35 -8.13 3.99 11.26
CA ASP A 35 -7.44 2.94 10.51
C ASP A 35 -7.73 3.13 9.00
N ASN A 36 -6.90 3.94 8.34
CA ASN A 36 -6.96 4.27 6.91
C ASN A 36 -5.95 3.44 6.11
N CYS A 37 -5.75 2.19 6.54
CA CYS A 37 -4.86 1.24 5.90
C CYS A 37 -5.59 0.38 4.85
N ARG A 38 -6.82 0.76 4.52
CA ARG A 38 -7.57 0.23 3.38
C ARG A 38 -7.94 1.39 2.47
N PRO A 39 -7.89 1.20 1.14
CA PRO A 39 -8.35 2.20 0.20
C PRO A 39 -9.82 2.56 0.42
N ASP A 40 -10.16 3.80 0.07
CA ASP A 40 -11.53 4.29 0.13
C ASP A 40 -12.49 3.35 -0.62
N GLY A 41 -13.58 2.97 0.05
CA GLY A 41 -14.60 2.07 -0.49
C GLY A 41 -14.30 0.58 -0.36
N ILE A 42 -13.12 0.20 0.13
CA ILE A 42 -12.78 -1.20 0.43
C ILE A 42 -12.92 -1.45 1.93
N THR A 43 -13.99 -2.13 2.33
CA THR A 43 -14.24 -2.49 3.73
C THR A 43 -13.82 -3.91 4.10
N GLU A 44 -13.44 -4.72 3.12
CA GLU A 44 -13.07 -6.13 3.27
C GLU A 44 -11.62 -6.38 2.79
N GLY A 45 -11.02 -7.48 3.25
CA GLY A 45 -9.64 -7.84 2.92
C GLY A 45 -8.59 -7.34 3.92
N PRO A 46 -7.34 -7.77 3.77
CA PRO A 46 -6.26 -7.38 4.67
C PRO A 46 -5.90 -5.90 4.49
N GLU A 47 -5.56 -5.24 5.59
CA GLU A 47 -4.94 -3.91 5.55
C GLU A 47 -3.64 -3.95 4.75
N CYS A 48 -3.33 -2.86 4.06
CA CYS A 48 -2.15 -2.74 3.22
C CYS A 48 -2.04 -3.86 2.18
N TYR A 49 -3.20 -4.38 1.72
CA TYR A 49 -3.32 -5.57 0.88
C TYR A 49 -2.56 -6.81 1.41
N GLY A 50 -2.26 -6.86 2.70
CA GLY A 50 -1.48 -7.92 3.35
C GLY A 50 0.01 -7.88 3.04
N ARG A 51 0.51 -6.80 2.43
CA ARG A 51 1.90 -6.65 1.95
C ARG A 51 2.71 -5.62 2.74
N GLY A 52 2.22 -5.28 3.91
CA GLY A 52 2.82 -4.28 4.77
C GLY A 52 2.20 -4.29 6.16
N THR A 53 2.70 -3.41 7.01
CA THR A 53 2.18 -3.20 8.36
C THR A 53 1.41 -1.89 8.40
N CYS A 54 0.17 -1.94 8.88
CA CYS A 54 -0.58 -0.74 9.21
C CYS A 54 -0.03 -0.14 10.51
N ALA A 55 0.45 1.10 10.44
CA ALA A 55 0.79 1.85 11.63
C ALA A 55 0.30 3.28 11.45
N CYS A 56 -0.49 3.76 12.42
CA CYS A 56 -0.99 5.13 12.43
C CYS A 56 -1.83 5.47 11.16
N GLY A 57 -2.66 4.55 10.69
CA GLY A 57 -3.49 4.78 9.49
C GLY A 57 -2.70 4.93 8.20
N ARG A 58 -1.43 4.49 8.18
CA ARG A 58 -0.56 4.43 7.00
C ARG A 58 0.04 3.04 6.84
N CYS A 59 0.23 2.65 5.59
CA CYS A 59 0.88 1.40 5.28
C CYS A 59 2.39 1.56 5.15
N PHE A 60 3.11 0.72 5.89
CA PHE A 60 4.55 0.52 5.74
C PHE A 60 4.75 -0.79 4.97
N CYS A 61 5.05 -0.67 3.68
CA CYS A 61 5.22 -1.82 2.80
C CYS A 61 6.43 -2.64 3.19
N ASP A 62 6.36 -3.94 2.96
CA ASP A 62 7.51 -4.83 3.18
C ASP A 62 8.70 -4.35 2.35
N PRO A 63 9.81 -3.91 2.98
CA PRO A 63 10.96 -3.39 2.27
C PRO A 63 11.78 -4.50 1.60
N ASN A 64 11.61 -5.77 2.00
CA ASN A 64 12.33 -6.91 1.45
C ASN A 64 11.38 -8.11 1.28
N PRO A 65 10.39 -8.01 0.37
CA PRO A 65 9.39 -9.07 0.20
C PRO A 65 10.00 -10.38 -0.32
N ASP A 66 11.17 -10.31 -0.95
CA ASP A 66 11.91 -11.47 -1.44
C ASP A 66 13.40 -11.37 -1.06
N PRO A 67 13.88 -12.18 -0.11
CA PRO A 67 15.29 -12.21 0.28
C PRO A 67 16.26 -12.66 -0.83
N GLU A 68 15.78 -13.40 -1.82
CA GLU A 68 16.58 -13.91 -2.94
C GLU A 68 16.71 -12.88 -4.06
N ASN A 69 15.73 -11.97 -4.18
CA ASN A 69 15.67 -10.95 -5.22
C ASN A 69 15.50 -9.55 -4.61
N PRO A 70 16.58 -8.90 -4.14
CA PRO A 70 16.51 -7.61 -3.46
C PRO A 70 16.07 -6.44 -4.35
N SER A 71 15.96 -6.65 -5.67
CA SER A 71 15.35 -5.69 -6.60
C SER A 71 13.82 -5.69 -6.54
N LYS A 72 13.20 -6.70 -5.91
CA LYS A 72 11.74 -6.79 -5.75
C LYS A 72 11.28 -5.82 -4.68
N VAL A 73 10.41 -4.89 -5.07
CA VAL A 73 9.92 -3.83 -4.19
C VAL A 73 8.41 -3.75 -4.22
N ILE A 74 7.82 -3.45 -3.06
CA ILE A 74 6.39 -3.19 -2.89
C ILE A 74 6.23 -1.73 -2.50
N ILE A 75 5.34 -1.04 -3.21
CA ILE A 75 5.13 0.40 -3.07
C ILE A 75 3.65 0.76 -3.19
N GLY A 76 3.33 2.02 -2.90
CA GLY A 76 1.96 2.55 -2.93
C GLY A 76 1.51 3.02 -1.55
N GLU A 77 0.41 3.77 -1.52
CA GLU A 77 -0.15 4.29 -0.27
C GLU A 77 -0.68 3.16 0.63
N HIS A 78 -1.16 2.09 0.00
CA HIS A 78 -1.72 0.91 0.63
C HIS A 78 -0.92 -0.34 0.30
N CYS A 79 0.31 -0.20 -0.23
CA CYS A 79 1.12 -1.32 -0.71
C CYS A 79 0.41 -2.13 -1.80
N GLU A 80 -0.12 -1.46 -2.80
CA GLU A 80 -0.93 -2.01 -3.89
C GLU A 80 -0.16 -2.21 -5.21
N PHE A 81 1.07 -1.72 -5.30
CA PHE A 81 1.93 -1.90 -6.48
C PHE A 81 3.22 -2.66 -6.18
N ASP A 82 3.77 -3.35 -7.17
CA ASP A 82 5.10 -3.97 -7.10
C ASP A 82 5.80 -3.95 -8.46
N ASN A 83 7.02 -4.49 -8.56
CA ASN A 83 7.74 -4.62 -9.83
C ASN A 83 7.94 -6.07 -10.28
N PHE A 84 7.19 -7.04 -9.75
CA PHE A 84 7.47 -8.47 -9.96
C PHE A 84 6.25 -9.39 -10.10
N SER A 85 5.04 -8.92 -9.81
CA SER A 85 3.81 -9.74 -9.88
C SER A 85 3.20 -9.81 -11.28
N CYS A 86 3.77 -9.11 -12.26
CA CYS A 86 3.30 -9.16 -13.63
C CYS A 86 3.94 -10.33 -14.39
N ASP A 87 3.11 -11.04 -15.15
CA ASP A 87 3.56 -12.03 -16.15
C ASP A 87 3.04 -11.67 -17.56
N GLY A 88 3.86 -11.95 -18.58
CA GLY A 88 3.52 -11.76 -20.00
C GLY A 88 3.94 -10.43 -20.65
N PRO A 89 3.45 -10.16 -21.88
CA PRO A 89 3.97 -9.10 -22.76
C PRO A 89 3.64 -7.67 -22.31
N LYS A 90 2.80 -7.51 -21.28
CA LYS A 90 2.50 -6.20 -20.66
C LYS A 90 3.48 -5.85 -19.52
N CYS A 91 4.41 -6.73 -19.21
CA CYS A 91 5.38 -6.56 -18.12
C CYS A 91 6.67 -5.90 -18.60
N ASN A 92 6.50 -4.75 -19.25
CA ASN A 92 7.60 -3.98 -19.83
C ASN A 92 7.84 -2.66 -19.10
N GLU A 93 6.86 -2.15 -18.36
CA GLU A 93 6.98 -0.91 -17.56
C GLU A 93 6.18 -1.04 -16.26
N GLY A 94 6.86 -1.08 -15.12
CA GLY A 94 6.26 -1.08 -13.78
C GLY A 94 6.10 0.35 -13.21
N PRO A 95 5.44 0.51 -12.05
CA PRO A 95 5.03 -0.55 -11.11
C PRO A 95 3.61 -1.12 -11.38
N TYR A 96 3.42 -2.41 -11.14
CA TYR A 96 2.23 -3.19 -11.48
C TYR A 96 1.22 -3.19 -10.35
N SER A 97 -0.05 -2.92 -10.69
CA SER A 97 -1.17 -2.97 -9.75
C SER A 97 -1.64 -4.41 -9.53
N ILE A 98 -1.72 -4.84 -8.28
CA ILE A 98 -2.26 -6.18 -7.94
C ILE A 98 -3.74 -6.32 -8.27
N ASN A 99 -4.50 -5.22 -8.19
CA ASN A 99 -5.93 -5.24 -8.51
C ASN A 99 -6.16 -5.45 -10.01
N GLU A 100 -5.31 -4.84 -10.84
CA GLU A 100 -5.40 -4.97 -12.29
C GLU A 100 -4.94 -6.36 -12.77
N LEU A 101 -3.96 -6.95 -12.09
CA LEU A 101 -3.53 -8.32 -12.32
C LEU A 101 -4.63 -9.34 -12.00
N HIS A 102 -5.37 -9.18 -10.89
CA HIS A 102 -6.51 -10.05 -10.60
C HIS A 102 -7.57 -10.00 -11.71
N LEU A 103 -7.92 -8.81 -12.21
CA LEU A 103 -8.87 -8.66 -13.32
C LEU A 103 -8.37 -9.29 -14.63
N TYR A 104 -7.06 -9.23 -14.89
CA TYR A 104 -6.48 -9.84 -16.10
C TYR A 104 -6.42 -11.38 -16.00
N THR A 105 -6.20 -11.91 -14.80
CA THR A 105 -6.19 -13.35 -14.56
C THR A 105 -7.61 -13.93 -14.68
N GLU A 106 -8.61 -13.26 -14.09
CA GLU A 106 -10.02 -13.65 -14.18
C GLU A 106 -10.57 -13.59 -15.61
N SER A 107 -10.08 -12.67 -16.45
CA SER A 107 -10.49 -12.55 -17.84
C SER A 107 -9.76 -13.49 -18.81
N ASN A 108 -8.68 -14.16 -18.38
CA ASN A 108 -7.94 -15.15 -19.18
C ASN A 108 -8.09 -16.59 -18.67
N SER A 109 -8.79 -16.82 -17.56
CA SER A 109 -9.12 -18.17 -17.08
C SER A 109 -10.10 -18.95 -17.98
N ASP A 110 -10.60 -18.35 -19.07
CA ASP A 110 -11.42 -19.02 -20.08
C ASP A 110 -10.60 -19.69 -21.23
N ASP A 111 -9.27 -19.64 -21.20
CA ASP A 111 -8.40 -20.27 -22.22
C ASP A 111 -7.48 -21.36 -21.62
N PHE A 112 -8.07 -22.35 -20.96
CA PHE A 112 -7.42 -23.65 -20.77
C PHE A 112 -8.20 -24.71 -21.57
N PRO A 113 -7.73 -25.16 -22.75
CA PRO A 113 -8.18 -26.44 -23.27
C PRO A 113 -7.65 -27.54 -22.34
N GLU A 114 -8.60 -28.31 -21.80
CA GLU A 114 -8.43 -29.60 -21.13
C GLU A 114 -7.27 -30.39 -21.76
N THR A 115 -6.26 -30.72 -20.95
CA THR A 115 -5.31 -31.76 -21.34
C THR A 115 -6.02 -33.11 -21.16
N GLU A 116 -6.45 -33.70 -22.28
CA GLU A 116 -6.93 -35.08 -22.34
C GLU A 116 -5.86 -36.03 -21.74
N PRO A 117 -6.26 -37.07 -20.99
CA PRO A 117 -5.31 -38.06 -20.49
C PRO A 117 -4.80 -38.91 -21.65
N VAL A 118 -3.47 -39.02 -21.75
CA VAL A 118 -2.81 -39.95 -22.67
C VAL A 118 -3.07 -41.38 -22.18
N GLU A 119 -3.95 -42.13 -22.87
CA GLU A 119 -4.03 -43.58 -22.71
C GLU A 119 -2.81 -44.26 -23.36
N VAL A 120 -2.28 -45.28 -22.66
CA VAL A 120 -1.13 -46.12 -23.05
C VAL A 120 -1.60 -47.32 -23.88
#